data_AF-A0A7S2C078-F1
#
_entry.id   AF-A0A7S2C078-F1
#
_cell.length_a   1.000
_cell.length_b   1.000
_cell.length_c   1.000
_cell.angle_alpha   90.00
_cell.angle_beta   90.00
_cell.angle_gamma   90.00
#
_symmetry.space_group_name_H-M   'P 1'
#
loop_
_entity.id
_entity.type
_entity.pdbx_description
1 polymer ?
#
loop_
_entity_poly.entity_id
_entity_poly.type
_entity_poly.pdbx_seq_one_letter_code
_entity_poly.pdbx_strand_id
1 'polypeptide(L)'
;ADAPSIFSQRFHKLLAATYLHKAYRNRGPRPPPQFEPYELSSLVGQLRAALLLVESALPAGALDTAEVWTSERATGWEWSVRHSLDPQTMMEAVLMLEDSIDPDWFLPGSTTIFKSLATRASMLAQATTWTCVSMRVWLLDGALQYDKAVSETGSVVILGKARRMALIRKGTGSWTAAHHSKAAPAAGRSKEAVDSKPKLGRPPGRNAGRVRNGRRS
;
A
#
# COMPACT_ATOMS: atom_id res chain seq x y z
N ALA A 1 -27.50 7.57 16.62
CA ALA A 1 -26.09 7.98 16.63
C ALA A 1 -25.36 6.93 17.44
N ASP A 2 -24.81 5.94 16.76
CA ASP A 2 -24.18 4.81 17.43
C ASP A 2 -22.92 5.31 18.13
N ALA A 3 -22.78 4.98 19.41
CA ALA A 3 -21.58 5.29 20.15
C ALA A 3 -20.37 4.76 19.35
N PRO A 4 -19.30 5.56 19.17
CA PRO A 4 -18.11 5.06 18.51
C PRO A 4 -17.66 3.81 19.26
N SER A 5 -17.59 2.68 18.56
CA SER A 5 -17.15 1.43 19.15
C SER A 5 -15.81 1.65 19.87
N ILE A 6 -15.57 0.96 20.98
CA ILE A 6 -14.29 1.02 21.72
C ILE A 6 -13.10 0.84 20.77
N PHE A 7 -13.32 0.03 19.74
CA PHE A 7 -12.44 -0.19 18.61
C PHE A 7 -12.08 1.11 17.87
N SER A 8 -13.07 1.93 17.53
CA SER A 8 -12.87 3.23 16.89
C SER A 8 -12.11 4.21 17.81
N GLN A 9 -12.35 4.18 19.12
CA GLN A 9 -11.68 5.11 20.05
C GLN A 9 -10.18 4.81 20.25
N ARG A 10 -9.75 3.55 20.25
CA ARG A 10 -8.33 3.22 20.45
C ARG A 10 -7.52 3.22 19.15
N PHE A 11 -8.15 2.88 18.04
CA PHE A 11 -7.51 2.79 16.73
C PHE A 11 -7.84 3.96 15.78
N HIS A 12 -8.47 5.05 16.24
CA HIS A 12 -8.79 6.21 15.41
C HIS A 12 -7.59 6.81 14.67
N LYS A 13 -6.36 6.56 15.16
CA LYS A 13 -5.12 7.04 14.54
C LYS A 13 -4.64 6.15 13.39
N LEU A 14 -5.14 4.92 13.29
CA LEU A 14 -4.87 4.05 12.15
C LEU A 14 -5.82 4.41 11.02
N LEU A 15 -5.26 4.60 9.83
CA LEU A 15 -6.04 4.80 8.61
C LEU A 15 -6.95 3.59 8.39
N ALA A 16 -6.45 2.36 8.55
CA ALA A 16 -7.22 1.11 8.46
C ALA A 16 -8.60 1.18 9.13
N ALA A 17 -8.68 1.75 10.34
CA ALA A 17 -9.94 1.85 11.10
C ALA A 17 -11.01 2.65 10.36
N THR A 18 -10.62 3.71 9.66
CA THR A 18 -11.55 4.56 8.87
C THR A 18 -12.07 3.86 7.62
N TYR A 19 -11.38 2.80 7.20
CA TYR A 19 -11.63 2.10 5.95
C TYR A 19 -12.35 0.77 6.12
N LEU A 20 -12.37 0.22 7.34
CA LEU A 20 -12.96 -1.08 7.64
C LEU A 20 -14.44 -1.17 7.26
N HIS A 21 -15.22 -0.10 7.43
CA HIS A 21 -16.67 -0.09 7.17
C HIS A 21 -17.07 0.83 6.02
N LYS A 22 -16.11 1.24 5.17
CA LYS A 22 -16.40 2.17 4.08
C LYS A 22 -17.26 1.48 3.03
N ALA A 23 -18.46 2.02 2.81
CA ALA A 23 -19.39 1.52 1.79
C ALA A 23 -18.70 1.50 0.40
N TYR A 24 -19.08 0.52 -0.43
CA TYR A 24 -18.61 0.34 -1.82
C TYR A 24 -17.15 -0.10 -1.97
N ARG A 25 -16.60 -0.74 -0.94
CA ARG A 25 -15.28 -1.35 -1.01
C ARG A 25 -15.38 -2.87 -0.87
N ASN A 26 -14.84 -3.57 -1.86
CA ASN A 26 -14.58 -4.99 -1.74
C ASN A 26 -13.37 -5.15 -0.81
N ARG A 27 -13.63 -5.57 0.43
CA ARG A 27 -12.57 -5.97 1.37
C ARG A 27 -11.99 -7.32 0.95
N GLY A 28 -10.82 -7.65 1.49
CA GLY A 28 -10.34 -9.02 1.47
C GLY A 28 -11.39 -10.00 2.04
N PRO A 29 -11.19 -11.31 1.81
CA PRO A 29 -12.17 -12.33 2.16
C PRO A 29 -12.40 -12.50 3.67
N ARG A 30 -11.54 -11.91 4.52
CA ARG A 30 -11.56 -12.11 5.96
C ARG A 30 -12.50 -11.12 6.66
N PRO A 31 -13.32 -11.57 7.64
CA PRO A 31 -14.12 -10.66 8.44
C PRO A 31 -13.24 -9.74 9.29
N PRO A 32 -13.75 -8.58 9.71
CA PRO A 32 -13.09 -7.75 10.71
C PRO A 32 -12.77 -8.55 11.97
N PRO A 33 -11.57 -8.38 12.54
CA PRO A 33 -11.21 -9.06 13.77
C PRO A 33 -12.09 -8.55 14.94
N GLN A 34 -12.57 -9.49 15.75
CA GLN A 34 -13.25 -9.20 17.01
C GLN A 34 -12.22 -9.26 18.13
N PHE A 35 -12.22 -8.25 19.00
CA PHE A 35 -11.36 -8.18 20.17
C PHE A 35 -12.18 -7.91 21.40
N GLU A 36 -11.83 -8.61 22.46
CA GLU A 36 -12.41 -8.35 23.76
C GLU A 36 -11.77 -7.11 24.40
N PRO A 37 -12.51 -6.31 25.19
CA PRO A 37 -11.97 -5.08 25.77
C PRO A 37 -10.69 -5.27 26.60
N TYR A 38 -10.54 -6.43 27.24
CA TYR A 38 -9.35 -6.76 28.03
C TYR A 38 -8.11 -6.99 27.17
N GLU A 39 -8.25 -7.51 25.94
CA GLU A 39 -7.13 -7.71 25.02
C GLU A 39 -6.52 -6.37 24.63
N LEU A 40 -7.37 -5.36 24.47
CA LEU A 40 -6.96 -4.00 24.10
C LEU A 40 -6.33 -3.23 25.28
N SER A 41 -6.32 -3.76 26.50
CA SER A 41 -5.82 -3.06 27.68
C SER A 41 -4.29 -2.95 27.71
N SER A 42 -3.59 -3.85 27.02
CA SER A 42 -2.13 -3.88 26.93
C SER A 42 -1.64 -3.34 25.58
N LEU A 43 -0.40 -2.82 25.55
CA LEU A 43 0.25 -2.42 24.29
C LEU A 43 0.34 -3.60 23.31
N VAL A 44 0.67 -4.79 23.79
CA VAL A 44 0.81 -5.99 22.96
C VAL A 44 -0.52 -6.33 22.29
N GLY A 45 -1.61 -6.39 23.06
CA GLY A 45 -2.92 -6.68 22.49
C GLY A 45 -3.42 -5.56 21.57
N GLN A 46 -3.07 -4.30 21.83
CA GLN A 46 -3.32 -3.22 20.87
C GLN A 46 -2.55 -3.40 19.56
N LEU A 47 -1.30 -3.88 19.59
CA LEU A 47 -0.52 -4.14 18.38
C LEU A 47 -1.05 -5.33 17.59
N ARG A 48 -1.44 -6.41 18.27
CA ARG A 48 -2.13 -7.54 17.64
C ARG A 48 -3.38 -7.08 16.92
N ALA A 49 -4.18 -6.25 17.61
CA ALA A 49 -5.40 -5.71 17.05
C ALA A 49 -5.15 -4.74 15.89
N ALA A 50 -4.15 -3.88 15.99
CA ALA A 50 -3.74 -2.99 14.92
C ALA A 50 -3.34 -3.76 13.66
N LEU A 51 -2.54 -4.82 13.79
CA LEU A 51 -2.04 -5.57 12.65
C LEU A 51 -3.14 -6.37 11.95
N LEU A 52 -4.01 -7.04 12.72
CA LEU A 52 -5.19 -7.72 12.18
C LEU A 52 -6.18 -6.73 11.55
N LEU A 53 -6.29 -5.52 12.13
CA LEU A 53 -7.10 -4.46 11.56
C LEU A 53 -6.55 -4.00 10.21
N VAL A 54 -5.24 -3.78 10.10
CA VAL A 54 -4.58 -3.42 8.84
C VAL A 54 -4.89 -4.46 7.76
N GLU A 55 -4.69 -5.75 8.07
CA GLU A 55 -4.98 -6.84 7.13
C GLU A 55 -6.44 -6.89 6.71
N SER A 56 -7.38 -6.83 7.66
CA SER A 56 -8.82 -6.87 7.35
C SER A 56 -9.31 -5.62 6.60
N ALA A 57 -8.62 -4.50 6.79
CA ALA A 57 -8.87 -3.27 6.08
C ALA A 57 -8.18 -3.22 4.72
N LEU A 58 -7.46 -4.25 4.28
CA LEU A 58 -6.85 -4.27 2.95
C LEU A 58 -7.90 -4.40 1.84
N PRO A 59 -7.67 -3.74 0.69
CA PRO A 59 -8.54 -3.87 -0.48
C PRO A 59 -8.49 -5.30 -1.03
N ALA A 60 -9.58 -5.77 -1.64
CA ALA A 60 -9.55 -6.98 -2.45
C ALA A 60 -8.47 -6.85 -3.55
N GLY A 61 -7.63 -7.88 -3.68
CA GLY A 61 -6.50 -7.90 -4.62
C GLY A 61 -5.25 -7.17 -4.12
N ALA A 62 -5.21 -6.69 -2.87
CA ALA A 62 -3.99 -6.10 -2.28
C ALA A 62 -2.97 -7.13 -1.83
N LEU A 63 -3.42 -8.33 -1.52
CA LEU A 63 -2.57 -9.46 -1.18
C LEU A 63 -2.41 -10.30 -2.45
N ASP A 64 -1.19 -10.74 -2.73
CA ASP A 64 -0.92 -11.60 -3.89
C ASP A 64 -1.53 -12.98 -3.66
N THR A 65 -2.75 -13.15 -4.20
CA THR A 65 -3.65 -14.26 -3.89
C THR A 65 -3.33 -15.57 -4.61
N ALA A 66 -2.48 -15.57 -5.64
CA ALA A 66 -2.32 -16.77 -6.47
C ALA A 66 -1.34 -17.79 -5.87
N GLU A 67 -0.24 -17.35 -5.26
CA GLU A 67 0.81 -18.26 -4.76
C GLU A 67 1.37 -17.89 -3.37
N VAL A 68 1.32 -16.60 -2.99
CA VAL A 68 2.03 -16.12 -1.80
C VAL A 68 1.10 -16.04 -0.58
N TRP A 69 -0.12 -15.54 -0.72
CA TRP A 69 -1.07 -15.37 0.40
C TRP A 69 -2.31 -16.25 0.27
N THR A 70 -2.14 -17.55 0.54
CA THR A 70 -3.23 -18.54 0.56
C THR A 70 -4.08 -18.44 1.84
N SER A 71 -5.30 -18.97 1.82
CA SER A 71 -6.17 -19.00 3.01
C SER A 71 -5.52 -19.72 4.21
N GLU A 72 -4.73 -20.76 3.95
CA GLU A 72 -3.99 -21.49 4.98
C GLU A 72 -2.87 -20.62 5.59
N ARG A 73 -2.06 -19.96 4.75
CA ARG A 73 -1.02 -19.02 5.21
C ARG A 73 -1.63 -17.86 5.98
N ALA A 74 -2.73 -17.31 5.49
CA ALA A 74 -3.46 -16.25 6.18
C ALA A 74 -3.89 -16.71 7.59
N THR A 75 -4.40 -17.94 7.73
CA THR A 75 -4.82 -18.52 9.02
C THR A 75 -3.64 -18.73 9.96
N GLY A 76 -2.54 -19.31 9.46
CA GLY A 76 -1.30 -19.48 10.23
C GLY A 76 -0.68 -18.16 10.67
N TRP A 77 -0.70 -17.16 9.79
CA TRP A 77 -0.27 -15.79 10.10
C TRP A 77 -1.14 -15.17 11.20
N GLU A 78 -2.47 -15.25 11.09
CA GLU A 78 -3.38 -14.74 12.13
C GLU A 78 -3.12 -15.41 13.48
N TRP A 79 -2.93 -16.73 13.48
CA TRP A 79 -2.58 -17.47 14.69
C TRP A 79 -1.28 -16.93 15.31
N SER A 80 -0.24 -16.72 14.49
CA SER A 80 1.03 -16.12 14.93
C SER A 80 0.83 -14.73 15.54
N VAL A 81 0.05 -13.85 14.90
CA VAL A 81 -0.26 -12.53 15.45
C VAL A 81 -0.97 -12.64 16.80
N ARG A 82 -2.00 -13.47 16.91
CA ARG A 82 -2.77 -13.63 18.16
C ARG A 82 -1.91 -14.15 19.31
N HIS A 83 -0.88 -14.95 19.02
CA HIS A 83 -0.07 -15.65 20.02
C HIS A 83 1.36 -15.11 20.16
N SER A 84 1.72 -14.03 19.48
CA SER A 84 3.07 -13.44 19.53
C SER A 84 3.43 -13.00 20.96
N LEU A 85 4.35 -13.68 21.63
CA LEU A 85 4.70 -13.38 23.03
C LEU A 85 5.83 -12.34 23.15
N ASP A 86 6.58 -12.14 22.08
CA ASP A 86 7.77 -11.31 22.05
C ASP A 86 7.78 -10.38 20.82
N PRO A 87 8.56 -9.28 20.86
CA PRO A 87 8.58 -8.33 19.76
C PRO A 87 9.16 -8.90 18.46
N GLN A 88 10.02 -9.92 18.52
CA GLN A 88 10.64 -10.51 17.34
C GLN A 88 9.61 -11.33 16.56
N THR A 89 8.87 -12.24 17.21
CA THR A 89 7.79 -13.00 16.57
C THR A 89 6.69 -12.09 16.01
N MET A 90 6.37 -11.00 16.71
CA MET A 90 5.46 -10.00 16.18
C MET A 90 6.03 -9.27 14.96
N MET A 91 7.31 -8.87 14.98
CA MET A 91 7.96 -8.25 13.81
C MET A 91 7.99 -9.20 12.61
N GLU A 92 8.21 -10.51 12.83
CA GLU A 92 8.12 -11.51 11.77
C GLU A 92 6.74 -11.53 11.11
N ALA A 93 5.67 -11.45 11.92
CA ALA A 93 4.31 -11.37 11.41
C ALA A 93 4.06 -10.07 10.64
N VAL A 94 4.58 -8.92 11.11
CA VAL A 94 4.49 -7.64 10.37
C VAL A 94 5.18 -7.75 9.01
N LEU A 95 6.41 -8.27 8.99
CA LEU A 95 7.20 -8.40 7.76
C LEU A 95 6.58 -9.42 6.80
N MET A 96 5.99 -10.51 7.30
CA MET A 96 5.27 -11.48 6.48
C MET A 96 4.07 -10.86 5.78
N LEU A 97 3.29 -10.01 6.47
CA LEU A 97 2.20 -9.26 5.85
C LEU A 97 2.73 -8.26 4.83
N GLU A 98 3.78 -7.50 5.18
CA GLU A 98 4.41 -6.52 4.29
C GLU A 98 4.91 -7.15 2.99
N ASP A 99 5.61 -8.28 3.06
CA ASP A 99 6.15 -9.00 1.90
C ASP A 99 5.04 -9.57 0.99
N SER A 100 3.83 -9.72 1.51
CA SER A 100 2.70 -10.33 0.80
C SER A 100 1.76 -9.31 0.15
N ILE A 101 1.94 -8.03 0.46
CA ILE A 101 1.18 -6.94 -0.15
C ILE A 101 1.83 -6.59 -1.49
N ASP A 102 1.02 -6.55 -2.54
CA ASP A 102 1.48 -6.13 -3.86
C ASP A 102 2.01 -4.67 -3.81
N PRO A 103 3.24 -4.42 -4.28
CA PRO A 103 3.87 -3.09 -4.30
C PRO A 103 2.99 -1.96 -4.87
N ASP A 104 2.06 -2.27 -5.77
CA ASP A 104 1.15 -1.29 -6.37
C ASP A 104 0.11 -0.74 -5.38
N TRP A 105 -0.01 -1.34 -4.20
CA TRP A 105 -0.90 -0.89 -3.12
C TRP A 105 -0.20 0.02 -2.11
N PHE A 106 1.10 0.25 -2.25
CA PHE A 106 1.81 1.25 -1.47
C PHE A 106 1.72 2.63 -2.13
N LEU A 107 1.62 3.69 -1.32
CA LEU A 107 1.63 5.07 -1.80
C LEU A 107 2.90 5.35 -2.62
N PRO A 108 2.83 6.23 -3.64
CA PRO A 108 4.00 6.63 -4.40
C PRO A 108 5.11 7.14 -3.47
N GLY A 109 6.31 6.55 -3.57
CA GLY A 109 7.46 6.88 -2.73
C GLY A 109 7.58 6.06 -1.44
N SER A 110 6.49 5.45 -0.94
CA SER A 110 6.56 4.57 0.23
C SER A 110 7.37 3.31 -0.04
N THR A 111 7.30 2.75 -1.25
CA THR A 111 8.12 1.60 -1.66
C THR A 111 9.62 1.90 -1.56
N THR A 112 10.05 3.13 -1.87
CA THR A 112 11.44 3.57 -1.69
C THR A 112 11.82 3.63 -0.22
N ILE A 113 10.91 4.09 0.64
CA ILE A 113 11.12 4.09 2.09
C ILE A 113 11.33 2.64 2.57
N PHE A 114 10.44 1.70 2.25
CA PHE A 114 10.60 0.30 2.65
C PHE A 114 11.86 -0.36 2.09
N LYS A 115 12.25 -0.04 0.86
CA LYS A 115 13.53 -0.50 0.27
C LYS A 115 14.76 0.10 0.95
N SER A 116 14.63 1.31 1.52
CA SER A 116 15.71 1.97 2.27
C SER A 116 15.80 1.50 3.72
N LEU A 117 14.75 0.87 4.24
CA LEU A 117 14.77 0.29 5.57
C LEU A 117 15.68 -0.93 5.59
N ALA A 118 16.16 -1.25 6.80
CA ALA A 118 17.02 -2.38 7.05
C ALA A 118 16.47 -3.67 6.41
N THR A 119 17.38 -4.54 5.95
CA THR A 119 17.03 -5.86 5.43
C THR A 119 16.18 -6.64 6.44
N ARG A 120 15.38 -7.60 5.98
CA ARG A 120 14.57 -8.47 6.85
C ARG A 120 15.36 -8.98 8.06
N ALA A 121 16.57 -9.50 7.83
CA ALA A 121 17.47 -9.99 8.89
C ALA A 121 17.85 -8.89 9.89
N SER A 122 18.14 -7.69 9.41
CA SER A 122 18.47 -6.54 10.28
C SER A 122 17.24 -6.04 11.05
N MET A 123 16.05 -6.04 10.46
CA MET A 123 14.81 -5.66 11.14
C MET A 123 14.47 -6.61 12.28
N LEU A 124 14.66 -7.92 12.07
CA LEU A 124 14.47 -8.93 13.11
C LEU A 124 15.50 -8.79 14.23
N ALA A 125 16.78 -8.57 13.90
CA ALA A 125 17.81 -8.33 14.90
C ALA A 125 17.55 -7.06 15.74
N GLN A 126 16.88 -6.06 15.17
CA GLN A 126 16.53 -4.80 15.85
C GLN A 126 15.16 -4.83 16.53
N ALA A 127 14.40 -5.91 16.40
CA ALA A 127 13.09 -6.09 17.03
C ALA A 127 13.22 -6.44 18.52
N THR A 128 13.95 -5.63 19.27
CA THR A 128 14.20 -5.83 20.70
C THR A 128 13.09 -5.24 21.57
N THR A 129 12.29 -4.32 21.03
CA THR A 129 11.23 -3.62 21.78
C THR A 129 9.91 -3.59 21.02
N TRP A 130 8.81 -3.57 21.76
CA TRP A 130 7.46 -3.36 21.21
C TRP A 130 7.32 -1.99 20.52
N THR A 131 8.13 -1.00 20.89
CA THR A 131 8.14 0.31 20.23
C THR A 131 8.58 0.17 18.78
N CYS A 132 9.62 -0.60 18.47
CA CYS A 132 10.07 -0.84 17.09
C CYS A 132 8.97 -1.48 16.25
N VAL A 133 8.28 -2.48 16.81
CA VAL A 133 7.13 -3.12 16.17
C VAL A 133 6.01 -2.11 15.91
N SER A 134 5.66 -1.30 16.92
CA SER A 134 4.60 -0.31 16.81
C SER A 134 4.87 0.72 15.70
N MET A 135 6.11 1.19 15.59
CA MET A 135 6.52 2.10 14.53
C MET A 135 6.41 1.46 13.15
N ARG A 136 6.78 0.17 13.03
CA ARG A 136 6.66 -0.55 11.75
C ARG A 136 5.20 -0.76 11.35
N VAL A 137 4.33 -1.13 12.28
CA VAL A 137 2.87 -1.26 12.02
C VAL A 137 2.29 0.08 11.60
N TRP A 138 2.64 1.16 12.30
CA TRP A 138 2.15 2.50 11.96
C TRP A 138 2.68 2.98 10.59
N LEU A 139 3.94 2.71 10.27
CA LEU A 139 4.52 3.02 8.97
C LEU A 139 3.85 2.22 7.85
N LEU A 140 3.58 0.93 8.08
CA LEU A 140 2.86 0.08 7.13
C LEU A 140 1.46 0.63 6.86
N ASP A 141 0.67 0.90 7.91
CA ASP A 141 -0.67 1.47 7.78
C ASP A 141 -0.66 2.81 7.03
N GLY A 142 0.26 3.71 7.38
CA GLY A 142 0.40 5.02 6.74
C GLY A 142 0.85 4.95 5.28
N ALA A 143 1.46 3.84 4.86
CA ALA A 143 1.98 3.67 3.51
C ALA A 143 0.99 3.04 2.53
N LEU A 144 -0.16 2.53 2.99
CA LEU A 144 -1.10 1.80 2.17
C LEU A 144 -2.12 2.71 1.47
N GLN A 145 -2.41 2.40 0.20
CA GLN A 145 -3.42 3.08 -0.61
C GLN A 145 -4.82 2.52 -0.38
N TYR A 146 -5.40 2.78 0.79
CA TYR A 146 -6.74 2.29 1.12
C TYR A 146 -7.89 2.85 0.24
N ASP A 147 -7.65 3.98 -0.45
CA ASP A 147 -8.61 4.60 -1.37
C ASP A 147 -8.58 3.99 -2.79
N LYS A 148 -7.66 3.06 -3.07
CA LYS A 148 -7.59 2.35 -4.35
C LYS A 148 -8.65 1.24 -4.38
N ALA A 149 -9.38 1.14 -5.48
CA ALA A 149 -10.38 0.09 -5.74
C ALA A 149 -10.13 -0.53 -7.11
N VAL A 150 -10.20 -1.86 -7.19
CA VAL A 150 -10.16 -2.59 -8.46
C VAL A 150 -11.60 -2.79 -8.93
N SER A 151 -11.91 -2.30 -10.14
CA SER A 151 -13.18 -2.55 -10.82
C SER A 151 -13.30 -4.03 -11.19
N GLU A 152 -14.52 -4.56 -11.33
CA GLU A 152 -14.80 -5.93 -11.82
C GLU A 152 -14.17 -6.20 -13.20
N THR A 153 -13.92 -5.13 -13.97
CA THR A 153 -13.20 -5.17 -15.26
C THR A 153 -11.68 -5.22 -15.14
N GLY A 154 -11.13 -5.38 -13.93
CA GLY A 154 -9.69 -5.33 -13.66
C GLY A 154 -9.07 -3.93 -13.69
N SER A 155 -9.87 -2.88 -13.91
CA SER A 155 -9.38 -1.50 -13.97
C SER A 155 -9.13 -0.93 -12.57
N VAL A 156 -7.92 -0.47 -12.30
CA VAL A 156 -7.57 0.20 -11.04
C VAL A 156 -8.08 1.64 -11.03
N VAL A 157 -8.89 1.99 -10.04
CA VAL A 157 -9.41 3.36 -9.86
C VAL A 157 -9.01 3.89 -8.49
N ILE A 158 -8.35 5.04 -8.46
CA ILE A 158 -8.11 5.79 -7.21
C ILE A 158 -9.38 6.60 -6.92
N LEU A 159 -10.02 6.35 -5.78
CA LEU A 159 -11.23 7.06 -5.37
C LEU A 159 -10.89 8.47 -4.86
N GLY A 160 -10.70 9.40 -5.78
CA GLY A 160 -10.57 10.82 -5.46
C GLY A 160 -11.77 11.35 -4.66
N LYS A 161 -11.56 12.37 -3.81
CA LYS A 161 -12.63 13.02 -3.00
C LYS A 161 -13.86 13.43 -3.84
N ALA A 162 -13.67 13.88 -5.07
CA ALA A 162 -14.76 14.31 -5.97
C ALA A 162 -15.61 13.15 -6.53
N ARG A 163 -15.02 11.97 -6.77
CA ARG A 163 -15.75 10.78 -7.24
C ARG A 163 -16.58 10.12 -6.13
N ARG A 164 -16.20 10.29 -4.86
CA ARG A 164 -17.01 9.87 -3.69
C ARG A 164 -18.39 10.52 -3.70
N MET A 165 -18.49 11.80 -4.05
CA MET A 165 -19.76 12.53 -4.09
C MET A 165 -20.63 12.16 -5.30
N ALA A 166 -20.00 11.85 -6.44
CA ALA A 166 -20.72 11.45 -7.65
C ALA A 166 -21.31 10.03 -7.55
N LEU A 167 -20.67 9.12 -6.80
CA LEU A 167 -21.20 7.77 -6.57
C LEU A 167 -22.41 7.77 -5.63
N ILE A 168 -22.42 8.63 -4.59
CA ILE A 168 -23.54 8.82 -3.65
C ILE A 168 -24.81 9.27 -4.40
N ARG A 169 -24.67 10.03 -5.49
CA ARG A 169 -25.82 10.55 -6.26
C ARG A 169 -26.39 9.56 -7.29
N LYS A 170 -25.71 8.44 -7.57
CA LYS A 170 -26.11 7.45 -8.59
C LYS A 170 -26.56 6.10 -8.02
N GLY A 171 -26.95 6.05 -6.74
CA GLY A 171 -27.45 4.85 -6.05
C GLY A 171 -28.79 4.27 -6.55
N THR A 172 -29.16 4.48 -7.82
CA THR A 172 -30.26 3.79 -8.49
C THR A 172 -29.85 3.54 -9.95
N GLY A 173 -29.40 2.33 -10.25
CA GLY A 173 -29.32 1.83 -11.63
C GLY A 173 -27.91 1.47 -12.12
N SER A 174 -27.75 0.16 -12.35
CA SER A 174 -27.03 -0.50 -13.45
C SER A 174 -26.06 0.34 -14.30
N TRP A 175 -24.83 -0.17 -14.42
CA TRP A 175 -23.83 0.32 -15.36
C TRP A 175 -24.21 -0.04 -16.80
N THR A 176 -24.62 0.94 -17.60
CA THR A 176 -24.41 0.90 -19.06
C THR A 176 -23.29 1.85 -19.43
N ALA A 177 -22.25 1.31 -20.07
CA ALA A 177 -21.13 2.07 -20.59
C ALA A 177 -21.61 2.95 -21.75
N ALA A 178 -21.90 4.22 -21.49
CA ALA A 178 -22.14 5.20 -22.54
C ALA A 178 -20.80 5.54 -23.22
N HIS A 179 -20.57 4.94 -24.39
CA HIS A 179 -19.63 5.43 -25.38
C HIS A 179 -19.92 6.92 -25.65
N HIS A 180 -18.99 7.79 -25.27
CA HIS A 180 -18.87 9.12 -25.87
C HIS A 180 -17.58 9.17 -26.67
N SER A 181 -17.70 8.61 -27.88
CA SER A 181 -16.95 9.05 -29.04
C SER A 181 -17.12 10.56 -29.18
N LYS A 182 -16.06 11.32 -28.94
CA LYS A 182 -15.99 12.72 -29.34
C LYS A 182 -15.15 12.79 -30.60
N ALA A 183 -15.83 12.72 -31.73
CA ALA A 183 -15.29 13.00 -33.05
C ALA A 183 -14.69 14.41 -33.08
N ALA A 184 -13.43 14.52 -33.49
CA ALA A 184 -12.80 15.78 -33.87
C ALA A 184 -12.79 15.88 -35.40
N PRO A 185 -13.17 17.03 -35.99
CA PRO A 185 -13.30 17.14 -37.43
C PRO A 185 -11.95 17.36 -38.12
N ALA A 186 -11.81 16.69 -39.26
CA ALA A 186 -10.73 16.85 -40.22
C ALA A 186 -10.81 18.21 -40.94
N ALA A 187 -9.68 18.89 -41.07
CA ALA A 187 -9.43 19.88 -42.10
C ALA A 187 -7.97 19.74 -42.56
N GLY A 188 -7.80 19.37 -43.83
CA GLY A 188 -6.50 19.33 -44.49
C GLY A 188 -6.29 20.52 -45.41
N ARG A 189 -5.04 20.94 -45.58
CA ARG A 189 -4.36 21.10 -46.89
C ARG A 189 -2.97 21.74 -46.73
N SER A 190 -1.96 20.93 -47.03
CA SER A 190 -0.92 21.08 -48.08
C SER A 190 -0.07 22.36 -48.24
N LYS A 191 1.21 22.05 -48.57
CA LYS A 191 2.34 22.85 -49.12
C LYS A 191 3.25 23.46 -48.05
N GLU A 192 4.57 23.42 -48.12
CA GLU A 192 5.49 23.35 -49.25
C GLU A 192 6.89 22.89 -48.77
N ALA A 193 7.68 22.31 -49.67
CA ALA A 193 9.04 21.83 -49.44
C ALA A 193 10.07 22.96 -49.53
N VAL A 194 11.11 22.97 -48.68
CA VAL A 194 12.45 23.49 -49.05
C VAL A 194 13.55 22.71 -48.34
N ASP A 195 14.52 22.37 -49.18
CA ASP A 195 15.79 21.67 -49.05
C ASP A 195 16.82 22.36 -48.11
N SER A 196 17.88 21.62 -47.76
CA SER A 196 19.25 22.07 -47.38
C SER A 196 19.86 21.41 -46.13
N LYS A 197 20.67 20.37 -46.37
CA LYS A 197 21.89 20.03 -45.58
C LYS A 197 22.95 21.15 -45.76
N PRO A 198 23.94 21.38 -44.86
CA PRO A 198 24.96 20.36 -44.52
C PRO A 198 25.66 20.43 -43.12
N LYS A 199 26.36 19.30 -42.84
CA LYS A 199 27.61 19.05 -42.08
C LYS A 199 28.20 20.16 -41.17
N LEU A 200 28.59 19.78 -39.94
CA LEU A 200 29.99 19.59 -39.45
C LEU A 200 30.09 19.74 -37.91
N GLY A 201 30.99 18.96 -37.30
CA GLY A 201 31.69 19.39 -36.07
C GLY A 201 31.51 18.51 -34.82
N ARG A 202 32.27 17.42 -34.72
CA ARG A 202 32.86 17.02 -33.41
C ARG A 202 34.13 17.85 -33.19
N PRO A 203 34.49 18.16 -31.93
CA PRO A 203 35.73 17.59 -31.43
C PRO A 203 35.69 17.17 -29.93
N PRO A 204 36.76 16.49 -29.45
CA PRO A 204 36.84 15.84 -28.14
C PRO A 204 37.63 16.64 -27.09
N GLY A 205 37.43 16.35 -25.81
CA GLY A 205 38.37 16.62 -24.70
C GLY A 205 38.14 15.56 -23.62
N ARG A 206 39.05 14.65 -23.24
CA ARG A 206 40.41 14.73 -22.66
C ARG A 206 40.52 15.60 -21.40
N ASN A 207 40.49 14.96 -20.23
CA ASN A 207 41.61 14.84 -19.26
C ASN A 207 41.10 14.08 -18.02
N ALA A 208 41.66 12.92 -17.65
CA ALA A 208 42.93 12.72 -16.96
C ALA A 208 42.97 13.41 -15.58
N GLY A 209 42.68 12.63 -14.53
CA GLY A 209 42.78 13.03 -13.13
C GLY A 209 43.09 11.81 -12.25
N ARG A 210 44.37 11.44 -12.24
CA ARG A 210 45.01 10.42 -11.42
C ARG A 210 45.26 10.99 -10.01
N VAL A 211 44.74 10.38 -8.94
CA VAL A 211 45.33 10.52 -7.59
C VAL A 211 45.45 9.16 -6.92
N ARG A 212 46.58 9.02 -6.24
CA ARG A 212 47.32 7.84 -5.79
C ARG A 212 47.05 7.61 -4.29
N ASN A 213 47.17 6.35 -3.87
CA ASN A 213 47.75 5.85 -2.63
C ASN A 213 47.32 6.41 -1.26
N GLY A 214 46.91 5.50 -0.37
CA GLY A 214 46.92 5.69 1.08
C GLY A 214 46.84 4.37 1.83
N ARG A 215 47.96 3.65 1.89
CA ARG A 215 48.23 2.48 2.75
C ARG A 215 48.64 2.99 4.14
N ARG A 216 48.13 2.39 5.22
CA ARG A 216 48.63 2.32 6.63
C ARG A 216 47.41 1.97 7.50
N SER A 217 47.44 1.10 8.49
CA SER A 217 48.49 0.26 9.10
C SER A 217 47.79 -0.91 9.77
#